data_AF-A0AA48LD59-F1
#
_entry.id   AF-A0AA48LD59-F1
#
_cell.length_a   1.000
_cell.length_b   1.000
_cell.length_c   1.000
_cell.angle_alpha   90.00
_cell.angle_beta   90.00
_cell.angle_gamma   90.00
#
_symmetry.space_group_name_H-M   'P 1'
#
loop_
_entity.id
_entity.type
_entity.pdbx_description
1 polymer ?
#
loop_
_entity_poly.entity_id
_entity_poly.type
_entity_poly.pdbx_seq_one_letter_code
_entity_poly.pdbx_strand_id
1 'polypeptide(L)'
;MKDYLEEHYKQVFDKTYESLMVDRETNPNLKLEDLERLLDSLYIRMGDDQGGRGDIMDAANSAEIAAVEIVIHDWKEEGKK
;
A
#
# COMPACT_ATOMS: atom_id res chain seq x y z
N MET A 1 11.62 -14.14 11.15
CA MET A 1 10.35 -13.40 11.24
C MET A 1 9.37 -14.27 12.01
N LYS A 2 8.46 -13.73 12.83
CA LYS A 2 7.43 -14.58 13.46
C LYS A 2 6.38 -14.89 12.37
N ASP A 3 6.06 -16.16 12.12
CA ASP A 3 5.19 -16.59 11.00
C ASP A 3 3.86 -15.82 10.92
N TYR A 4 3.28 -15.45 12.06
CA TYR A 4 2.04 -14.67 12.10
C TYR A 4 2.16 -13.24 11.56
N LEU A 5 3.34 -12.62 11.63
CA LEU A 5 3.59 -11.27 11.08
C LEU A 5 3.68 -11.31 9.56
N GLU A 6 4.26 -12.38 9.02
CA GLU A 6 4.33 -12.59 7.57
C GLU A 6 2.95 -12.90 7.00
N GLU A 7 2.17 -13.73 7.68
CA GLU A 7 0.78 -13.98 7.29
C GLU A 7 -0.05 -12.70 7.35
N HIS A 8 0.08 -11.91 8.43
CA HIS A 8 -0.62 -10.64 8.56
C HIS A 8 -0.20 -9.64 7.48
N TYR A 9 1.10 -9.51 7.21
CA TYR A 9 1.64 -8.70 6.12
C TYR A 9 1.00 -9.10 4.80
N LYS A 10 1.03 -10.40 4.47
CA LYS A 10 0.48 -10.90 3.20
C LYS A 10 -1.01 -10.62 3.08
N GLN A 11 -1.79 -10.82 4.15
CA GLN A 11 -3.22 -10.53 4.15
C GLN A 11 -3.50 -9.04 3.90
N VAL A 12 -2.76 -8.15 4.56
CA VAL A 12 -2.91 -6.70 4.39
C VAL A 12 -2.50 -6.27 2.98
N PHE A 13 -1.40 -6.84 2.47
CA PHE A 13 -0.92 -6.58 1.12
C PHE A 13 -1.96 -6.99 0.07
N ASP A 14 -2.40 -8.26 0.09
CA ASP A 14 -3.33 -8.83 -0.89
C ASP A 14 -4.64 -8.01 -0.90
N LYS A 15 -5.20 -7.73 0.28
CA LYS A 15 -6.43 -6.96 0.42
C LYS A 15 -6.28 -5.52 -0.12
N THR A 16 -5.17 -4.86 0.18
CA THR A 16 -4.92 -3.48 -0.26
C THR A 16 -4.75 -3.44 -1.78
N TYR A 17 -3.95 -4.36 -2.32
CA TYR A 17 -3.74 -4.49 -3.75
C TYR A 17 -5.05 -4.74 -4.50
N GLU A 18 -5.84 -5.73 -4.07
CA GLU A 18 -7.14 -6.04 -4.68
C GLU A 18 -8.09 -4.84 -4.66
N SER A 19 -8.18 -4.13 -3.53
CA SER A 19 -9.02 -2.93 -3.41
C SER A 19 -8.59 -1.85 -4.41
N LEU A 20 -7.29 -1.59 -4.53
CA LEU A 20 -6.77 -0.58 -5.46
C LEU A 20 -6.99 -0.96 -6.91
N MET A 21 -6.87 -2.25 -7.25
CA MET A 21 -7.17 -2.74 -8.60
C MET A 21 -8.65 -2.59 -8.93
N VAL A 22 -9.55 -2.92 -8.00
CA VAL A 22 -11.00 -2.69 -8.16
C VAL A 22 -11.30 -1.20 -8.30
N ASP A 23 -10.67 -0.35 -7.50
CA ASP A 23 -10.85 1.10 -7.61
C ASP A 23 -10.35 1.63 -8.96
N ARG A 24 -9.23 1.13 -9.49
CA ARG A 24 -8.75 1.48 -10.85
C ARG A 24 -9.76 1.10 -11.94
N GLU A 25 -10.44 -0.03 -11.80
CA GLU A 25 -11.42 -0.49 -12.78
C GLU A 25 -12.76 0.24 -12.67
N THR A 26 -13.20 0.55 -11.45
CA THR A 26 -14.56 1.01 -11.17
C THR A 26 -14.67 2.52 -10.95
N ASN A 27 -13.58 3.19 -10.55
CA ASN A 27 -13.56 4.62 -10.28
C ASN A 27 -12.89 5.40 -11.44
N PRO A 28 -13.67 6.00 -12.35
CA PRO A 28 -13.11 6.76 -13.47
C PRO A 28 -12.42 8.06 -13.06
N ASN A 29 -12.57 8.49 -11.80
CA ASN A 29 -11.93 9.69 -11.28
C ASN A 29 -10.62 9.38 -10.55
N LEU A 30 -10.29 8.11 -10.31
CA LEU A 30 -9.03 7.74 -9.68
C LEU A 30 -7.89 8.11 -10.62
N LYS A 31 -6.92 8.88 -10.10
CA LYS A 31 -5.72 9.22 -10.85
C LYS A 31 -4.48 8.68 -10.17
N LEU A 32 -3.42 8.58 -10.96
CA LEU A 32 -2.11 8.17 -10.45
C LEU A 32 -1.64 9.11 -9.33
N GLU A 33 -1.91 10.41 -9.43
CA GLU A 33 -1.52 11.38 -8.41
C GLU A 33 -2.24 11.16 -7.07
N ASP A 34 -3.43 10.55 -7.07
CA ASP A 34 -4.15 10.21 -5.84
C ASP A 34 -3.45 9.06 -5.11
N LEU A 35 -2.93 8.08 -5.85
CA LEU A 35 -2.15 6.98 -5.29
C LEU A 35 -0.79 7.47 -4.79
N GLU A 36 -0.13 8.39 -5.50
CA GLU A 36 1.12 9.01 -5.05
C GLU A 36 0.93 9.78 -3.74
N ARG A 37 -0.16 10.55 -3.62
CA ARG A 37 -0.51 11.23 -2.36
C ARG A 37 -0.81 10.26 -1.23
N LEU A 38 -1.49 9.14 -1.55
CA LEU A 38 -1.72 8.08 -0.58
C LEU A 38 -0.37 7.50 -0.11
N LEU A 39 0.53 7.19 -1.04
CA LEU A 39 1.87 6.67 -0.72
C LEU A 39 2.66 7.62 0.18
N ASP A 40 2.69 8.91 -0.14
CA ASP A 40 3.33 9.93 0.69
C ASP A 40 2.76 9.95 2.11
N SER A 41 1.43 9.87 2.23
CA SER A 41 0.75 9.84 3.53
C SER A 41 1.11 8.59 4.35
N LEU A 42 1.29 7.43 3.69
CA LEU A 42 1.70 6.19 4.34
C LEU A 42 3.16 6.26 4.81
N TYR A 43 4.06 6.88 4.05
CA TYR A 43 5.44 7.09 4.49
C TYR A 43 5.55 8.08 5.63
N ILE A 44 4.77 9.17 5.61
CA ILE A 44 4.68 10.09 6.76
C ILE A 44 4.19 9.31 7.98
N ARG A 45 3.11 8.53 7.82
CA ARG A 45 2.58 7.68 8.89
C ARG A 45 3.65 6.76 9.44
N MET A 46 4.43 6.09 8.58
CA MET A 46 5.52 5.20 8.98
C MET A 46 6.67 5.93 9.71
N GLY A 47 7.02 7.14 9.26
CA GLY A 47 8.05 7.97 9.90
C GLY A 47 7.61 8.64 11.20
N ASP A 48 6.32 8.91 11.37
CA ASP A 48 5.69 9.39 12.60
C ASP A 48 5.56 8.27 13.65
N ASP A 49 6.61 7.48 13.83
CA ASP A 49 6.69 6.39 14.80
C ASP A 49 6.52 6.93 16.22
N GLN A 50 5.26 7.08 16.65
CA GLN A 50 4.86 7.45 18.00
C GLN A 50 5.10 6.24 18.93
N GLY A 51 6.37 5.84 19.09
CA GLY A 51 6.98 5.08 20.19
C GLY A 51 6.27 3.82 20.71
N GLY A 52 5.30 3.27 19.99
CA GLY A 52 4.37 2.28 20.51
C GLY A 52 3.58 1.51 19.47
N ARG A 53 3.95 1.60 18.18
CA ARG A 53 3.38 0.71 17.18
C ARG A 53 4.03 -0.66 17.37
N GLY A 54 3.23 -1.65 17.75
CA GLY A 54 3.72 -3.03 17.86
C GLY A 54 4.00 -3.62 16.47
N ASP A 55 4.84 -4.65 16.41
CA ASP A 55 5.28 -5.35 15.18
C ASP A 55 4.16 -5.63 14.16
N ILE A 56 2.93 -5.87 14.63
CA ILE A 56 1.74 -6.13 13.80
C ILE A 56 1.36 -4.90 12.96
N MET A 57 1.35 -3.72 13.59
CA MET A 57 0.97 -2.48 12.89
C MET A 57 2.07 -2.03 11.93
N ASP A 58 3.33 -2.32 12.24
CA ASP A 58 4.44 -2.06 11.33
C ASP A 58 4.41 -2.99 10.12
N ALA A 59 4.08 -4.27 10.32
CA ALA A 59 3.85 -5.21 9.23
C ALA A 59 2.69 -4.76 8.34
N ALA A 60 1.57 -4.30 8.92
CA ALA A 60 0.45 -3.77 8.15
C ALA A 60 0.83 -2.50 7.35
N ASN A 61 1.49 -1.53 7.98
CA ASN A 61 1.94 -0.30 7.32
C ASN A 61 2.87 -0.61 6.15
N SER A 62 3.83 -1.52 6.35
CA SER A 62 4.78 -1.93 5.32
C SER A 62 4.06 -2.62 4.16
N ALA A 63 3.07 -3.47 4.45
CA ALA A 63 2.27 -4.15 3.44
C ALA A 63 1.43 -3.19 2.60
N GLU A 64 0.80 -2.18 3.22
CA GLU A 64 0.03 -1.16 2.50
C GLU A 64 0.93 -0.34 1.57
N ILE A 65 2.09 0.09 2.05
CA ILE A 65 3.08 0.83 1.24
C ILE A 65 3.47 0.01 0.02
N ALA A 66 3.89 -1.24 0.22
CA ALA A 66 4.33 -2.11 -0.87
C ALA A 66 3.22 -2.33 -1.91
N ALA A 67 1.96 -2.50 -1.48
CA ALA A 67 0.84 -2.67 -2.38
C ALA A 67 0.62 -1.41 -3.24
N VAL A 68 0.64 -0.22 -2.63
CA VAL A 68 0.48 1.05 -3.33
C VAL A 68 1.64 1.30 -4.30
N GLU A 69 2.89 1.02 -3.90
CA GLU A 69 4.07 1.16 -4.76
C GLU A 69 3.99 0.31 -6.02
N ILE A 70 3.57 -0.96 -5.90
CA ILE A 70 3.43 -1.87 -7.05
C ILE A 70 2.36 -1.35 -8.01
N VAL A 71 1.20 -0.94 -7.49
CA VAL A 71 0.12 -0.40 -8.33
C VAL A 71 0.56 0.87 -9.07
N ILE A 72 1.28 1.77 -8.41
CA ILE A 72 1.85 2.98 -9.03
C ILE A 72 2.86 2.61 -10.10
N HIS A 73 3.78 1.69 -9.80
CA HIS A 73 4.79 1.22 -10.73
C HIS A 73 4.15 0.65 -12.01
N ASP A 74 3.21 -0.28 -11.85
CA ASP A 74 2.58 -0.97 -12.96
C ASP A 74 1.78 0.00 -13.83
N TRP A 75 1.06 0.94 -13.21
CA TRP A 75 0.33 1.98 -13.95
C TRP A 75 1.30 2.91 -14.72
N LYS A 76 2.44 3.28 -14.14
CA LYS A 76 3.47 4.06 -14.84
C LYS A 76 4.07 3.31 -16.02
N GLU A 77 4.28 2.00 -15.91
CA GLU A 77 4.80 1.16 -16.99
C GLU A 77 3.77 0.96 -18.11
N GLU A 78 2.48 0.83 -17.78
CA GLU A 78 1.38 0.78 -18.75
C GLU A 78 1.34 2.05 -19.63
N GLY A 79 1.54 3.23 -19.02
CA GLY A 79 1.53 4.50 -19.73
C GLY A 79 2.75 4.78 -20.61
N LYS A 80 3.82 3.97 -20.51
CA LYS A 80 5.04 4.09 -21.34
C LYS A 80 5.00 3.23 -22.61
N LYS A 81 4.04 2.30 -22.72
CA LYS A 81 3.82 1.47 -23.91
C LYS A 81 2.98 2.19 -24.94
#